data_AF-A0A351C7R4-F1
#
_entry.id   AF-A0A351C7R4-F1
#
_cell.length_a   1.000
_cell.length_b   1.000
_cell.length_c   1.000
_cell.angle_alpha   90.00
_cell.angle_beta   90.00
_cell.angle_gamma   90.00
#
_symmetry.space_group_name_H-M   'P 1'
#
loop_
_entity.id
_entity.type
_entity.pdbx_description
1 polymer ?
#
loop_
_entity_poly.entity_id
_entity_poly.type
_entity_poly.pdbx_seq_one_letter_code
_entity_poly.pdbx_strand_id
1 'polypeptide(L)'
;PLGISMLPVMVGTLIGMLEGLPVLAFLYIGFPIALGVASLWTWIQITGQICEIAIHGDKVSIRTVHSASEPREQLPWKLLLNFEAGRDHAVITLGLEDYRLVRSHWDHWPELMMELQKSTFSAAD
;
A
#
# COMPACT_ATOMS: atom_id res chain seq x y z
N PRO A 1 -5.79 12.24 3.12
CA PRO A 1 -5.95 12.46 1.66
C PRO A 1 -7.09 13.44 1.31
N LEU A 2 -8.35 13.15 1.67
CA LEU A 2 -9.52 13.94 1.28
C LEU A 2 -9.42 15.44 1.61
N GLY A 3 -8.87 15.80 2.78
CA GLY A 3 -8.69 17.21 3.17
C GLY A 3 -7.74 18.00 2.27
N ILE A 4 -6.69 17.37 1.75
CA ILE A 4 -5.74 18.00 0.80
C ILE A 4 -6.40 18.14 -0.58
N SER A 5 -7.19 17.15 -0.99
CA SER A 5 -7.94 17.17 -2.26
C SER A 5 -9.04 18.25 -2.29
N MET A 6 -9.64 18.54 -1.13
CA MET A 6 -10.74 19.52 -1.00
C MET A 6 -10.25 20.96 -0.91
N LEU A 7 -8.98 21.19 -0.57
CA LEU A 7 -8.41 22.54 -0.40
C LEU A 7 -8.51 23.42 -1.66
N PRO A 8 -8.10 22.96 -2.85
CA PRO A 8 -8.22 23.73 -4.08
C PRO A 8 -9.67 24.04 -4.45
N VAL A 9 -10.59 23.08 -4.22
CA VAL A 9 -12.02 23.25 -4.49
C VAL A 9 -12.59 24.30 -3.54
N MET A 10 -12.31 24.21 -2.24
CA MET A 10 -12.75 25.17 -1.24
C MET A 10 -12.26 26.60 -1.55
N VAL A 11 -10.97 26.75 -1.85
CA VAL A 11 -10.38 28.05 -2.21
C VAL A 11 -10.99 28.59 -3.50
N GLY A 12 -11.14 27.76 -4.54
CA GLY A 12 -11.75 28.16 -5.81
C GLY A 12 -13.21 28.56 -5.66
N THR A 13 -13.99 27.82 -4.85
CA THR A 13 -15.39 28.19 -4.57
C THR A 13 -15.51 29.47 -3.77
N LEU A 14 -14.63 29.71 -2.80
CA LEU A 14 -14.64 30.93 -2.00
C LEU A 14 -14.32 32.17 -2.85
N ILE A 15 -13.29 32.08 -3.70
CA ILE A 15 -12.90 33.14 -4.64
C ILE A 15 -14.05 33.40 -5.62
N GLY A 16 -14.66 32.36 -6.20
CA GLY A 16 -15.81 32.52 -7.10
C GLY A 16 -17.02 33.17 -6.43
N MET A 17 -17.24 32.92 -5.13
CA MET A 17 -18.31 33.56 -4.36
C MET A 17 -18.01 35.04 -4.10
N LEU A 18 -16.75 35.37 -3.82
CA LEU A 18 -16.25 36.75 -3.66
C LEU A 18 -16.33 37.55 -4.98
N GLU A 19 -16.13 36.90 -6.13
CA GLU A 19 -16.27 37.51 -7.46
C GLU A 19 -17.71 37.57 -7.98
N GLY A 20 -18.68 37.02 -7.24
CA GLY A 20 -20.09 37.01 -7.63
C GLY A 20 -20.41 36.09 -8.81
N LEU A 21 -19.50 35.17 -9.14
CA LEU A 21 -19.66 34.20 -10.22
C LEU A 21 -20.63 33.07 -9.80
N PRO A 22 -21.30 32.40 -10.76
CA PRO A 22 -22.13 31.24 -10.46
C PRO A 22 -21.25 30.05 -10.02
N VAL A 23 -20.99 29.99 -8.71
CA VAL A 23 -20.09 29.04 -8.05
C VAL A 23 -20.59 27.59 -8.12
N LEU A 24 -21.88 27.39 -8.42
CA LEU A 24 -22.48 26.06 -8.56
C LEU A 24 -21.72 25.20 -9.56
N ALA A 25 -21.23 25.75 -10.67
CA ALA A 25 -20.50 24.98 -11.68
C ALA A 25 -19.17 24.41 -11.14
N PHE A 26 -18.43 25.21 -10.36
CA PHE A 26 -17.20 24.76 -9.70
C PHE A 26 -17.48 23.70 -8.63
N LEU A 27 -18.60 23.82 -7.92
CA LEU A 27 -18.99 22.83 -6.92
C LEU A 27 -19.42 21.51 -7.60
N TYR A 28 -20.26 21.56 -8.63
CA TYR A 28 -20.77 20.38 -9.32
C TYR A 28 -19.70 19.64 -10.13
N ILE A 29 -18.68 20.33 -10.65
CA ILE A 29 -17.61 19.71 -11.44
C ILE A 29 -16.38 19.43 -10.57
N GLY A 30 -15.99 20.37 -9.71
CA GLY A 30 -14.80 20.24 -8.85
C GLY A 30 -14.95 19.17 -7.78
N PHE A 31 -16.14 19.02 -7.20
CA PHE A 31 -16.40 17.99 -6.19
C PHE A 31 -16.23 16.55 -6.71
N PRO A 32 -16.89 16.11 -7.80
CA PRO A 32 -16.70 14.75 -8.30
C PRO A 32 -15.28 14.51 -8.83
N ILE A 33 -14.61 15.52 -9.39
CA ILE A 33 -13.19 15.39 -9.79
C ILE A 33 -12.31 15.16 -8.58
N ALA A 34 -12.46 15.97 -7.51
CA ALA A 34 -11.68 15.80 -6.30
C ALA A 34 -11.94 14.43 -5.63
N LEU A 35 -13.19 13.98 -5.65
CA LEU A 35 -13.59 12.67 -5.13
C LEU A 35 -13.01 11.52 -5.97
N GLY A 36 -12.97 11.68 -7.30
CA GLY A 36 -12.32 10.75 -8.22
C GLY A 36 -10.82 10.64 -7.98
N VAL A 37 -10.12 11.79 -7.88
CA VAL A 37 -8.67 11.82 -7.60
C VAL A 37 -8.36 11.21 -6.23
N ALA A 38 -9.15 11.54 -5.20
CA ALA A 38 -8.96 10.99 -3.87
C ALA A 38 -9.22 9.47 -3.84
N SER A 39 -10.23 8.99 -4.57
CA SER A 39 -10.54 7.56 -4.66
C SER A 39 -9.44 6.81 -5.40
N LEU A 40 -8.96 7.35 -6.52
CA LEU A 40 -7.87 6.76 -7.30
C LEU A 40 -6.57 6.71 -6.48
N TRP A 41 -6.23 7.79 -5.77
CA TRP A 41 -5.07 7.82 -4.89
C TRP A 41 -5.17 6.80 -3.77
N THR A 42 -6.33 6.73 -3.12
CA THR A 42 -6.61 5.74 -2.07
C THR A 42 -6.49 4.32 -2.62
N TRP A 43 -7.02 4.06 -3.81
CA TRP A 43 -6.92 2.75 -4.45
C TRP A 43 -5.47 2.36 -4.76
N ILE A 44 -4.66 3.27 -5.30
CA ILE A 44 -3.22 3.03 -5.54
C ILE A 44 -2.49 2.70 -4.23
N GLN A 45 -2.78 3.45 -3.16
CA GLN A 45 -2.15 3.23 -1.85
C GLN A 45 -2.56 1.89 -1.24
N ILE A 46 -3.84 1.50 -1.32
CA ILE A 46 -4.34 0.24 -0.79
C ILE A 46 -3.77 -0.96 -1.57
N THR A 47 -3.73 -0.87 -2.90
CA THR A 47 -3.23 -1.96 -3.75
C THR A 47 -1.73 -2.24 -3.53
N GLY A 48 -0.95 -1.21 -3.22
CA GLY A 48 0.49 -1.33 -2.99
C GLY A 48 0.88 -1.75 -1.56
N GLN A 49 -0.03 -1.73 -0.59
CA GLN A 49 0.31 -2.07 0.79
C GLN A 49 0.28 -3.58 1.01
N ILE A 50 1.42 -4.09 1.47
CA ILE A 50 1.57 -5.47 1.94
C ILE A 50 0.89 -5.57 3.31
N CYS A 51 -0.10 -6.45 3.43
CA CYS A 51 -0.91 -6.63 4.63
C CYS A 51 -0.54 -7.88 5.42
N GLU A 52 -0.13 -8.95 4.74
CA GLU A 52 0.13 -10.24 5.37
C GLU A 52 1.34 -10.91 4.71
N ILE A 53 2.19 -11.53 5.52
CA ILE A 53 3.26 -12.41 5.06
C ILE A 53 3.06 -13.75 5.74
N ALA A 54 2.78 -14.78 4.95
CA ALA A 54 2.74 -16.16 5.42
C ALA A 54 4.06 -16.85 5.02
N ILE A 55 4.75 -17.43 6.01
CA ILE A 55 6.00 -18.15 5.81
C ILE A 55 5.73 -19.63 6.09
N HIS A 56 6.10 -20.50 5.16
CA HIS A 56 5.99 -21.95 5.32
C HIS A 56 7.23 -22.65 4.77
N GLY A 57 8.19 -22.94 5.67
CA GLY A 57 9.49 -23.49 5.29
C GLY A 57 10.24 -22.54 4.36
N ASP A 58 10.47 -22.97 3.12
CA ASP A 58 11.18 -22.22 2.07
C ASP A 58 10.25 -21.41 1.15
N LYS A 59 8.95 -21.38 1.45
CA LYS A 59 7.96 -20.64 0.67
C LYS A 59 7.41 -19.48 1.47
N VAL A 60 7.38 -18.32 0.83
CA VAL A 60 6.80 -17.10 1.38
C VAL A 60 5.64 -16.68 0.47
N SER A 61 4.50 -16.39 1.07
CA SER A 61 3.38 -15.76 0.40
C SER A 61 3.17 -14.37 0.96
N ILE A 62 3.10 -13.39 0.07
CA ILE A 62 2.82 -12.00 0.40
C ILE A 62 1.42 -11.69 -0.07
N ARG A 63 0.60 -11.17 0.84
CA ARG A 63 -0.75 -10.70 0.54
C ARG A 63 -0.80 -9.18 0.68
N THR A 64 -1.32 -8.51 -0.33
CA THR A 64 -1.60 -7.08 -0.28
C THR A 64 -2.96 -6.85 0.35
N VAL A 65 -3.24 -5.63 0.82
CA VAL A 65 -4.57 -5.28 1.39
C VAL A 65 -5.68 -5.54 0.35
N HIS A 66 -5.37 -5.32 -0.93
CA HIS A 66 -6.29 -5.64 -2.03
C HIS A 66 -6.58 -7.13 -2.13
N SER A 67 -5.56 -8.01 -2.15
CA SER A 67 -5.79 -9.46 -2.21
C SER A 67 -6.33 -10.05 -0.90
N ALA A 68 -6.14 -9.37 0.23
CA ALA A 68 -6.79 -9.71 1.50
C ALA A 68 -8.32 -9.49 1.47
N SER A 69 -8.78 -8.52 0.68
CA SER A 69 -10.22 -8.23 0.55
C SER A 69 -10.99 -9.24 -0.29
N GLU A 70 -10.30 -10.07 -1.09
CA GLU A 70 -10.88 -11.22 -1.80
C GLU A 70 -10.52 -12.53 -1.09
N PRO A 71 -11.41 -13.07 -0.22
CA PRO A 71 -11.13 -14.28 0.55
C PRO A 71 -10.96 -15.56 -0.29
N ARG A 72 -11.21 -15.50 -1.61
CA ARG A 72 -11.07 -16.61 -2.55
C ARG A 72 -9.71 -16.69 -3.25
N GLU A 73 -8.87 -15.66 -3.15
CA GLU A 73 -7.54 -15.73 -3.76
C GLU A 73 -6.67 -16.74 -3.01
N GLN A 74 -6.20 -17.76 -3.74
CA GLN A 74 -5.23 -18.72 -3.22
C GLN A 74 -3.91 -17.99 -2.97
N LEU A 75 -3.33 -18.15 -1.79
CA LEU A 75 -2.06 -17.54 -1.44
C LEU A 75 -1.00 -17.98 -2.46
N PRO A 76 -0.43 -17.07 -3.27
CA PRO A 76 0.62 -17.42 -4.21
C PRO A 76 1.88 -17.67 -3.39
N TRP A 77 2.23 -18.95 -3.22
CA TRP A 77 3.47 -19.36 -2.57
C TRP A 77 4.62 -19.18 -3.55
N LYS A 78 5.51 -18.22 -3.27
CA LYS A 78 6.73 -17.99 -4.04
C LYS A 78 7.95 -18.44 -3.22
N LEU A 79 9.00 -18.88 -3.91
CA LEU A 79 10.26 -19.24 -3.27
C LEU A 79 10.95 -17.95 -2.78
N LEU A 80 11.52 -18.01 -1.58
CA LEU A 80 12.36 -16.94 -1.06
C LEU A 80 13.75 -17.05 -1.68
N LEU A 81 14.12 -16.11 -2.56
CA LEU A 81 15.41 -16.16 -3.24
C LEU A 81 16.49 -15.36 -2.52
N ASN A 82 16.12 -14.21 -1.98
CA ASN A 82 17.06 -13.34 -1.29
C ASN A 82 16.36 -12.55 -0.19
N PHE A 83 17.13 -12.26 0.85
CA PHE A 83 16.69 -11.50 2.01
C PHE A 83 17.77 -10.50 2.42
N GLU A 84 17.47 -9.21 2.29
CA GLU A 84 18.34 -8.13 2.74
C GLU A 84 17.70 -7.40 3.92
N ALA A 85 18.27 -7.57 5.11
CA ALA A 85 17.86 -6.86 6.31
C ALA A 85 18.61 -5.53 6.44
N GLY A 86 17.88 -4.42 6.34
CA GLY A 86 18.34 -3.09 6.75
C GLY A 86 17.87 -2.74 8.17
N ARG A 87 18.34 -1.59 8.68
CA ARG A 87 18.03 -1.13 10.04
C ARG A 87 16.54 -0.76 10.24
N ASP A 88 15.92 -0.18 9.21
CA ASP A 88 14.52 0.30 9.23
C ASP A 88 13.64 -0.29 8.12
N HIS A 89 14.22 -1.11 7.25
CA HIS A 89 13.51 -1.78 6.16
C HIS A 89 14.15 -3.14 5.89
N ALA A 90 13.39 -4.04 5.32
CA ALA A 90 13.88 -5.30 4.78
C ALA A 90 13.45 -5.41 3.32
N VAL A 91 14.31 -5.94 2.47
CA VAL A 91 13.98 -6.26 1.08
C VAL A 91 13.90 -7.77 0.97
N ILE A 92 12.77 -8.26 0.49
CA ILE A 92 12.51 -9.67 0.22
C ILE A 92 12.38 -9.85 -1.29
N THR A 93 13.23 -10.67 -1.88
CA THR A 93 13.11 -11.04 -3.29
C THR A 93 12.36 -12.36 -3.39
N LEU A 94 11.17 -12.32 -3.99
CA LEU A 94 10.32 -13.49 -4.24
C LEU A 94 10.18 -13.73 -5.75
N GLY A 95 10.86 -14.74 -6.27
CA GLY A 95 10.88 -15.01 -7.71
C GLY A 95 11.54 -13.88 -8.53
N LEU A 96 10.74 -13.07 -9.22
CA LEU A 96 11.22 -11.95 -10.06
C LEU A 96 10.83 -10.58 -9.48
N GLU A 97 10.24 -10.55 -8.27
CA GLU A 97 9.71 -9.33 -7.66
C GLU A 97 10.40 -9.04 -6.34
N ASP A 98 10.79 -7.77 -6.15
CA ASP A 98 11.35 -7.27 -4.91
C ASP A 98 10.27 -6.58 -4.07
N TYR A 99 10.11 -7.03 -2.84
CA TYR A 99 9.16 -6.52 -1.88
C TYR A 99 9.91 -5.79 -0.77
N ARG A 100 9.60 -4.50 -0.60
CA ARG A 100 10.17 -3.69 0.48
C ARG A 100 9.23 -3.65 1.67
N LEU A 101 9.71 -4.18 2.79
CA LEU A 101 9.06 -4.10 4.09
C LEU A 101 9.62 -2.93 4.87
N VAL A 102 8.74 -2.12 5.45
CA VAL A 102 9.11 -0.99 6.29
C VAL A 102 8.74 -1.30 7.72
N ARG A 103 9.70 -1.16 8.64
CA ARG A 103 9.54 -1.54 10.05
C ARG A 103 8.30 -0.96 10.73
N SER A 104 7.93 0.27 10.39
CA SER A 104 6.79 0.98 11.00
C SER A 104 5.42 0.37 10.70
N HIS A 105 5.31 -0.54 9.72
CA HIS A 105 4.04 -1.17 9.35
C HIS A 105 3.80 -2.52 10.05
N TRP A 106 4.75 -2.99 10.86
CA TRP A 106 4.72 -4.34 11.44
C TRP A 106 4.93 -4.28 12.95
N ASP A 107 3.90 -4.62 13.72
CA ASP A 107 3.97 -4.66 15.18
C ASP A 107 4.95 -5.72 15.70
N HIS A 108 5.09 -6.84 14.98
CA HIS A 108 5.93 -7.99 15.35
C HIS A 108 7.19 -8.11 14.46
N TRP A 109 7.84 -6.98 14.16
CA TRP A 109 9.07 -6.92 13.34
C TRP A 109 10.18 -7.93 13.72
N PRO A 110 10.56 -8.12 15.00
CA PRO A 110 11.66 -9.03 15.35
C PRO A 110 11.32 -10.50 15.11
N GLU A 111 10.06 -10.91 15.31
CA GLU A 111 9.62 -12.29 15.06
C GLU A 111 9.61 -12.60 13.56
N LEU A 112 9.10 -11.66 12.76
CA LEU A 112 9.10 -11.77 11.30
C LEU A 112 10.52 -11.87 10.72
N MET A 113 11.44 -11.06 11.23
CA MET A 113 12.86 -11.10 10.85
C MET A 113 13.50 -12.46 11.17
N MET A 114 13.18 -13.03 12.33
CA MET A 114 13.72 -14.32 12.77
C MET A 114 13.24 -15.47 11.88
N GLU A 115 11.95 -15.51 11.54
CA GLU A 115 11.39 -16.52 10.64
C GLU A 115 11.94 -16.39 9.20
N LEU A 116 12.13 -15.16 8.70
CA LEU A 116 12.73 -14.91 7.38
C LEU A 116 14.22 -15.31 7.31
N GLN A 117 14.97 -15.06 8.38
CA GLN A 117 16.36 -15.53 8.48
C GLN A 117 16.43 -17.06 8.49
N LYS A 118 15.50 -17.72 9.22
CA LYS A 118 15.43 -19.18 9.29
C LYS A 118 15.04 -19.82 7.96
N SER A 119 14.08 -19.25 7.23
CA SER A 119 13.69 -19.74 5.91
C SER A 119 14.81 -19.58 4.88
N THR A 120 15.54 -18.45 4.92
CA THR A 120 16.69 -18.22 4.02
C THR A 120 17.81 -19.24 4.25
N PHE A 121 18.09 -19.59 5.52
CA PHE A 121 19.11 -20.58 5.84
C PHE A 121 18.71 -21.99 5.36
N SER A 122 17.42 -22.34 5.46
CA SER A 122 16.91 -23.63 4.97
C SER A 122 16.91 -23.78 3.44
N ALA A 123 17.01 -22.69 2.69
CA ALA A 123 17.07 -22.69 1.22
C ALA A 123 18.51 -22.91 0.68
N ALA A 124 19.51 -22.75 1.55
CA ALA A 124 20.93 -22.82 1.19
C ALA A 124 21.56 -24.22 1.41
N ASP A 125 20.86 -25.10 2.14
CA ASP A 125 21.20 -26.53 2.33
C ASP A 125 20.49 -27.43 1.31
#